data_AF-A0A3B0PXM9-F1
#
_entry.id   AF-A0A3B0PXM9-F1
#
_cell.length_a   1.000
_cell.length_b   1.000
_cell.length_c   1.000
_cell.angle_alpha   90.00
_cell.angle_beta   90.00
_cell.angle_gamma   90.00
#
_symmetry.space_group_name_H-M   'P 1'
#
loop_
_entity.id
_entity.type
_entity.pdbx_description
1 polymer ?
#
loop_
_entity_poly.entity_id
_entity_poly.type
_entity_poly.pdbx_seq_one_letter_code
_entity_poly.pdbx_strand_id
1 'polypeptide(L)'
;MAMLSVDKTLYKAASIDSASPIKQFFKITLPSIKKSINFLLTLGILGGLQVFPLAIFSNNPDAAISNGASTVLIFIFRSIRSADYGIAGAATIILFVLGTLYGLFLRNTVNLFDAIILKVKIRNVRIKAKI
;
A
#
# COMPACT_ATOMS: atom_id res chain seq x y z
N MET A 1 4.22 2.54 14.87
CA MET A 1 2.87 2.82 15.43
C MET A 1 1.87 1.65 15.31
N ALA A 2 2.01 0.70 14.38
CA ALA A 2 1.06 -0.42 14.25
C ALA A 2 1.10 -1.49 15.38
N MET A 3 2.22 -1.66 16.09
CA MET A 3 2.31 -2.58 17.24
C MET A 3 1.71 -1.99 18.53
N LEU A 4 1.52 -0.67 18.60
CA LEU A 4 0.96 0.00 19.79
C LEU A 4 -0.57 -0.11 19.87
N SER A 5 -1.23 -0.45 18.76
CA SER A 5 -2.69 -0.63 18.68
C SER A 5 -3.14 -2.09 18.92
N VAL A 6 -2.21 -3.00 19.16
CA VAL A 6 -2.56 -4.38 19.55
C VAL A 6 -2.88 -4.37 21.04
N ASP A 7 -4.15 -4.64 21.36
CA ASP A 7 -4.63 -4.67 22.73
C ASP A 7 -3.91 -5.77 23.54
N LYS A 8 -3.15 -5.36 24.56
CA LYS A 8 -2.41 -6.27 25.44
C LYS A 8 -3.34 -7.26 26.17
N THR A 9 -4.64 -6.96 26.29
CA THR A 9 -5.64 -7.86 26.89
C THR A 9 -5.91 -9.10 26.04
N LEU A 10 -5.88 -8.98 24.71
CA LEU A 10 -6.05 -10.12 23.79
C LEU A 10 -4.88 -11.10 23.87
N TYR A 11 -3.66 -10.59 24.07
CA TYR A 11 -2.49 -11.42 24.31
C TYR A 11 -2.57 -12.15 25.66
N LYS A 12 -3.02 -11.45 26.73
CA LYS A 12 -3.19 -12.06 28.06
C LYS A 12 -4.24 -13.17 28.05
N ALA A 13 -5.38 -12.98 27.37
CA ALA A 13 -6.41 -14.01 27.23
C ALA A 13 -5.90 -15.23 26.44
N ALA A 14 -5.15 -15.01 25.35
CA ALA A 14 -4.61 -16.10 24.55
C ALA A 14 -3.49 -16.90 25.25
N SER A 15 -2.79 -16.28 26.20
CA SER A 15 -1.81 -16.96 27.06
C SER A 15 -2.49 -17.82 28.13
N ILE A 16 -3.67 -17.41 28.61
CA ILE A 16 -4.51 -18.23 29.50
C ILE A 16 -5.08 -19.44 28.74
N ASP A 17 -5.46 -19.27 27.47
CA ASP A 17 -5.97 -20.32 26.58
C ASP A 17 -4.88 -21.26 25.97
N SER A 18 -3.63 -21.21 26.46
CA SER A 18 -2.51 -22.04 25.99
C SER A 18 -2.30 -22.02 24.46
N ALA A 19 -2.57 -20.88 23.81
CA ALA A 19 -2.33 -20.74 22.37
C ALA A 19 -0.82 -20.53 22.10
N SER A 20 -0.21 -21.42 21.30
CA SER A 20 1.19 -21.29 20.83
C SER A 20 1.48 -19.88 20.28
N PRO A 21 2.68 -19.29 20.51
CA PRO A 21 3.05 -17.94 20.05
C PRO A 21 2.83 -17.70 18.55
N ILE A 22 3.04 -18.73 17.72
CA ILE A 22 2.75 -18.69 16.29
C ILE A 22 1.24 -18.57 16.02
N LYS A 23 0.41 -19.31 16.75
CA LYS A 23 -1.06 -19.18 16.63
C LYS A 23 -1.52 -17.79 17.07
N GLN A 24 -0.96 -17.22 18.13
CA GLN A 24 -1.26 -15.86 18.59
C GLN A 24 -0.89 -14.81 17.53
N PHE A 25 0.29 -14.94 16.92
CA PHE A 25 0.74 -14.02 15.86
C PHE A 25 -0.20 -14.00 14.64
N PHE A 26 -0.56 -15.17 14.11
CA PHE A 26 -1.40 -15.26 12.92
C PHE A 26 -2.89 -14.98 13.18
N LYS A 27 -3.43 -15.27 14.38
CA LYS A 27 -4.84 -15.02 14.71
C LYS A 27 -5.14 -13.66 15.31
N ILE A 28 -4.19 -13.05 16.01
CA ILE A 28 -4.44 -11.83 16.80
C ILE A 28 -3.66 -10.67 16.20
N THR A 29 -2.34 -10.82 16.09
CA THR A 29 -1.45 -9.73 15.64
C THR A 29 -1.68 -9.39 14.17
N LEU A 30 -1.61 -10.38 13.28
CA LEU A 30 -1.73 -10.20 11.83
C LEU A 30 -3.06 -9.53 11.40
N PRO A 31 -4.25 -9.96 11.87
CA PRO A 31 -5.49 -9.27 11.52
C PRO A 31 -5.63 -7.88 12.16
N SER A 32 -5.08 -7.66 13.36
CA SER A 32 -5.14 -6.34 14.02
C SER A 32 -4.30 -5.29 13.33
N ILE A 33 -3.13 -5.66 12.79
CA ILE A 33 -2.25 -4.74 12.05
C ILE A 33 -2.56 -4.66 10.56
N LYS A 34 -3.43 -5.54 10.03
CA LYS A 34 -3.80 -5.59 8.59
C LYS A 34 -4.21 -4.23 8.03
N LYS A 35 -5.00 -3.46 8.79
CA LYS A 35 -5.45 -2.11 8.39
C LYS A 35 -4.27 -1.14 8.25
N SER A 36 -3.31 -1.20 9.17
CA SER A 36 -2.09 -0.40 9.14
C SER A 36 -1.14 -0.82 8.03
N ILE A 37 -1.00 -2.14 7.78
CA ILE A 37 -0.18 -2.66 6.68
C ILE A 37 -0.71 -2.16 5.33
N ASN A 38 -2.02 -2.21 5.10
CA ASN A 38 -2.60 -1.74 3.85
C ASN A 38 -2.38 -0.24 3.63
N PHE A 39 -2.47 0.55 4.69
CA PHE A 39 -2.17 1.98 4.62
C PHE A 39 -0.69 2.23 4.28
N LEU A 40 0.23 1.57 4.98
CA LEU A 40 1.67 1.69 4.72
C LEU A 40 2.05 1.20 3.32
N LEU A 41 1.43 0.13 2.84
CA LEU A 41 1.67 -0.41 1.50
C LEU A 41 1.16 0.55 0.42
N THR A 42 -0.02 1.15 0.63
CA THR A 42 -0.56 2.18 -0.27
C THR A 42 0.37 3.38 -0.33
N LEU A 43 0.81 3.90 0.83
CA LEU A 43 1.77 5.00 0.89
C LEU A 43 3.12 4.65 0.26
N GLY A 44 3.63 3.44 0.51
CA GLY A 44 4.90 2.99 -0.05
C GLY A 44 4.86 2.93 -1.58
N ILE A 45 3.77 2.41 -2.15
CA ILE A 45 3.64 2.33 -3.61
C ILE A 45 3.39 3.71 -4.22
N LEU A 46 2.55 4.55 -3.60
CA LEU A 46 2.38 5.94 -4.03
C LEU A 46 3.71 6.71 -3.99
N GLY A 47 4.49 6.54 -2.93
CA GLY A 47 5.83 7.12 -2.81
C GLY A 47 6.78 6.60 -3.88
N GLY A 48 6.72 5.30 -4.20
CA GLY A 48 7.47 4.67 -5.30
C GLY A 48 7.17 5.28 -6.67
N LEU A 49 5.90 5.55 -6.96
CA LEU A 49 5.47 6.18 -8.21
C LEU A 49 5.96 7.63 -8.36
N GLN A 50 6.18 8.32 -7.24
CA GLN A 50 6.69 9.70 -7.20
C GLN A 50 8.21 9.78 -7.03
N VAL A 51 8.93 8.67 -7.14
CA VAL A 51 10.39 8.68 -7.01
C VAL A 51 11.02 9.55 -8.10
N PHE A 52 11.86 10.47 -7.65
CA PHE A 52 12.59 11.42 -8.49
C PHE A 52 14.10 11.15 -8.38
N PRO A 53 14.65 10.23 -9.20
CA PRO A 53 16.05 9.83 -9.08
C PRO A 53 17.03 10.85 -9.69
N LEU A 54 16.59 12.07 -10.00
CA LEU A 54 17.38 13.10 -10.68
C LEU A 54 18.64 13.53 -9.91
N ALA A 55 18.65 13.39 -8.59
CA ALA A 55 19.83 13.62 -7.76
C ALA A 55 21.01 12.68 -8.11
N ILE A 56 20.72 11.48 -8.63
CA ILE A 56 21.73 10.48 -8.98
C ILE A 56 22.38 10.81 -10.34
N PHE A 57 21.69 11.56 -11.20
CA PHE A 57 22.09 11.86 -12.57
C PHE A 57 22.52 13.32 -12.76
N SER A 58 23.16 13.91 -11.75
CA SER A 58 23.66 15.29 -11.79
C SER A 58 22.60 16.33 -12.20
N ASN A 59 21.35 16.13 -11.78
CA ASN A 59 20.20 16.98 -12.15
C ASN A 59 19.95 17.11 -13.66
N ASN A 60 20.47 16.16 -14.45
CA ASN A 60 20.25 16.11 -15.89
C ASN A 60 19.18 15.06 -16.24
N PRO A 61 18.00 15.48 -16.71
CA PRO A 61 16.92 14.55 -17.05
C PRO A 61 17.28 13.62 -18.22
N ASP A 62 18.07 14.08 -19.18
CA ASP A 62 18.47 13.26 -20.34
C ASP A 62 19.45 12.15 -19.95
N ALA A 63 20.32 12.42 -18.97
CA ALA A 63 21.18 11.41 -18.38
C ALA A 63 20.38 10.37 -17.58
N ALA A 64 19.32 10.77 -16.87
CA ALA A 64 18.45 9.84 -16.18
C ALA A 64 17.67 8.93 -17.15
N ILE A 65 17.19 9.49 -18.26
CA ILE A 65 16.48 8.73 -19.30
C ILE A 65 17.43 7.74 -20.01
N SER A 66 18.64 8.18 -20.38
CA SER A 66 19.61 7.33 -21.08
C SER A 66 20.11 6.16 -20.25
N ASN A 67 20.17 6.32 -18.91
CA ASN A 67 20.57 5.27 -17.99
C ASN A 67 19.40 4.37 -17.53
N GLY A 68 18.23 4.46 -18.18
CA GLY A 68 17.07 3.60 -17.88
C GLY A 68 16.29 3.99 -16.62
N ALA A 69 16.60 5.13 -16.01
CA ALA A 69 15.90 5.66 -14.83
C ALA A 69 14.76 6.62 -15.22
N SER A 70 14.12 6.42 -16.36
CA SER A 70 13.03 7.28 -16.85
C SER A 70 11.78 7.13 -15.99
N THR A 71 11.50 8.10 -15.12
CA THR A 71 10.23 8.21 -14.39
C THR A 71 9.33 9.29 -14.98
N VAL A 72 8.02 9.20 -14.74
CA VAL A 72 7.04 10.22 -15.20
C VAL A 72 7.43 11.62 -14.70
N LEU A 73 8.01 11.69 -13.51
CA LEU A 73 8.44 12.94 -12.89
C LEU A 73 9.68 13.53 -13.59
N ILE A 74 10.61 12.70 -14.08
CA ILE A 74 11.73 13.14 -14.94
C ILE A 74 11.23 13.70 -16.26
N PHE A 75 10.22 13.09 -16.86
CA PHE A 75 9.60 13.59 -18.09
C PHE A 75 8.99 14.98 -17.88
N ILE A 76 8.25 15.19 -16.79
CA ILE A 76 7.69 16.50 -16.40
C ILE A 76 8.82 17.52 -16.23
N PHE A 77 9.90 17.16 -15.51
CA PHE A 77 11.02 18.08 -15.28
C PHE A 77 11.74 18.46 -16.56
N ARG A 78 11.89 17.53 -17.51
CA ARG A 78 12.45 17.82 -18.84
C ARG A 78 11.58 18.83 -19.59
N SER A 79 10.26 18.65 -19.61
CA SER A 79 9.33 19.59 -20.25
C SER A 79 9.37 20.98 -19.61
N ILE A 80 9.51 21.07 -18.29
CA ILE A 80 9.70 22.36 -17.59
C ILE A 80 11.00 23.04 -18.04
N ARG A 81 12.09 22.28 -18.18
CA ARG A 81 13.39 22.79 -18.62
C ARG A 81 13.37 23.30 -20.06
N SER A 82 12.52 22.70 -20.91
CA SER A 82 12.27 23.14 -22.29
C SER A 82 11.29 24.31 -22.42
N ALA A 83 10.83 24.90 -21.30
CA ALA A 83 9.81 25.95 -21.21
C ALA A 83 8.39 25.54 -21.70
N ASP A 84 8.14 24.24 -21.87
CA ASP A 84 6.85 23.68 -22.27
C ASP A 84 5.97 23.38 -21.03
N TYR A 85 5.51 24.43 -20.36
CA TYR A 85 4.69 24.30 -19.14
C TYR A 85 3.34 23.63 -19.39
N GLY A 86 2.78 23.74 -20.59
CA GLY A 86 1.51 23.09 -20.95
C GLY A 86 1.62 21.56 -20.96
N ILE A 87 2.71 21.03 -21.53
CA ILE A 87 2.99 19.59 -21.57
C ILE A 87 3.32 19.08 -20.17
N ALA A 88 4.11 19.82 -19.40
CA ALA A 88 4.43 19.49 -18.01
C ALA A 88 3.18 19.44 -17.12
N GLY A 89 2.25 20.38 -17.29
CA GLY A 89 0.98 20.43 -16.57
C GLY A 89 0.09 19.24 -16.90
N ALA A 90 -0.09 18.92 -18.19
CA ALA A 90 -0.87 17.77 -18.63
C ALA A 90 -0.30 16.44 -18.08
N ALA A 91 1.03 16.27 -18.15
CA ALA A 91 1.70 15.09 -17.63
C ALA A 91 1.54 14.94 -16.10
N THR A 92 1.52 16.05 -15.35
CA THR A 92 1.29 16.04 -13.90
C THR A 92 -0.14 15.59 -13.57
N ILE A 93 -1.13 16.06 -14.31
CA ILE A 93 -2.54 15.64 -14.14
C ILE A 93 -2.68 14.14 -14.42
N ILE A 94 -2.06 13.64 -15.49
CA ILE A 94 -2.06 12.21 -15.82
C ILE A 94 -1.44 11.39 -14.69
N LEU A 95 -0.30 11.84 -14.15
CA LEU A 95 0.36 11.17 -13.01
C LEU A 95 -0.55 11.14 -11.77
N PHE A 96 -1.26 12.23 -11.49
CA PHE A 96 -2.21 12.31 -10.38
C PHE A 96 -3.37 11.32 -10.54
N VAL A 97 -3.94 11.23 -11.75
CA VAL A 97 -5.03 10.28 -12.07
C VAL A 97 -4.54 8.84 -11.93
N LEU A 98 -3.35 8.52 -12.46
CA LEU A 98 -2.75 7.18 -12.34
C LEU A 98 -2.50 6.79 -10.87
N GLY A 99 -1.95 7.70 -10.07
CA GLY A 99 -1.72 7.47 -8.64
C GLY A 99 -3.03 7.21 -7.88
N THR A 100 -4.06 8.02 -8.16
CA THR A 100 -5.38 7.86 -7.54
C THR A 100 -6.05 6.55 -7.96
N LEU A 101 -5.98 6.19 -9.24
CA LEU A 101 -6.52 4.93 -9.76
C LEU A 101 -5.85 3.72 -9.10
N TYR A 102 -4.52 3.76 -8.95
CA TYR A 102 -3.76 2.71 -8.29
C TYR A 102 -4.11 2.59 -6.80
N GLY A 103 -4.22 3.71 -6.09
CA GLY A 103 -4.67 3.75 -4.69
C GLY A 103 -6.08 3.18 -4.52
N LEU A 104 -7.01 3.52 -5.42
CA LEU A 104 -8.36 2.97 -5.43
C LEU A 104 -8.37 1.48 -5.73
N PHE A 105 -7.58 1.01 -6.69
CA PHE A 105 -7.47 -0.40 -7.06
C PHE A 105 -6.98 -1.26 -5.89
N LEU A 106 -5.93 -0.82 -5.19
CA LEU A 106 -5.44 -1.48 -3.98
C LEU A 106 -6.51 -1.54 -2.89
N ARG A 107 -7.17 -0.40 -2.62
CA ARG A 107 -8.22 -0.32 -1.60
C ARG A 107 -9.39 -1.23 -1.93
N ASN A 108 -9.80 -1.29 -3.20
CA ASN A 108 -10.86 -2.18 -3.65
C ASN A 108 -10.50 -3.65 -3.48
N THR A 109 -9.27 -4.04 -3.83
CA THR A 109 -8.75 -5.40 -3.66
C THR A 109 -8.78 -5.82 -2.20
N VAL A 110 -8.30 -4.96 -1.30
CA VAL A 110 -8.34 -5.17 0.15
C VAL A 110 -9.76 -5.38 0.67
N ASN A 111 -10.69 -4.50 0.28
CA ASN A 111 -12.09 -4.57 0.71
C ASN A 111 -12.75 -5.89 0.27
N LEU A 112 -12.39 -6.40 -0.91
CA LEU A 112 -12.84 -7.70 -1.41
C LEU A 112 -12.33 -8.86 -0.56
N PHE A 113 -11.04 -8.84 -0.19
CA PHE A 113 -10.47 -9.86 0.70
C PHE A 113 -11.17 -9.86 2.06
N ASP A 114 -11.49 -8.70 2.62
CA ASP A 114 -12.24 -8.61 3.87
C ASP A 114 -13.65 -9.19 3.74
N ALA A 115 -14.36 -8.88 2.65
CA ALA A 115 -15.69 -9.44 2.38
C ALA A 115 -15.64 -10.98 2.21
N ILE A 116 -14.62 -11.51 1.55
CA ILE A 116 -14.43 -12.96 1.38
C ILE A 116 -14.16 -13.64 2.72
N ILE A 117 -13.26 -13.10 3.55
CA ILE A 117 -12.96 -13.65 4.88
C ILE A 117 -14.21 -13.68 5.76
N LEU A 118 -15.01 -12.61 5.72
CA LEU A 118 -16.27 -12.54 6.48
C LEU A 118 -17.29 -13.57 5.97
N LYS A 119 -17.42 -13.73 4.65
CA LYS A 119 -18.29 -14.74 4.03
C LYS A 119 -17.86 -16.18 4.35
N VAL A 120 -16.56 -16.46 4.42
CA VAL A 120 -16.01 -17.77 4.83
C VAL A 120 -16.23 -18.01 6.33
N LYS A 121 -16.00 -16.99 7.17
CA LYS A 121 -16.22 -17.08 8.63
C LYS A 121 -17.70 -17.35 8.95
N ILE A 122 -18.63 -16.63 8.32
CA ILE A 122 -20.09 -16.87 8.47
C ILE A 122 -20.46 -18.28 8.02
N ARG A 123 -19.89 -18.77 6.91
CA ARG A 123 -20.17 -20.12 6.40
C ARG A 123 -19.72 -21.20 7.39
N ASN A 124 -18.52 -21.08 7.97
CA ASN A 124 -18.02 -22.02 8.96
C ASN A 124 -18.82 -22.00 10.27
N VAL A 125 -19.31 -20.83 10.71
CA VAL A 125 -20.17 -20.73 11.89
C VAL A 125 -21.52 -21.39 11.65
N ARG A 126 -22.14 -21.19 10.47
CA ARG A 126 -23.40 -21.87 10.12
C ARG A 126 -23.27 -23.40 10.06
N ILE A 127 -22.14 -23.92 9.60
CA ILE A 127 -21.89 -25.37 9.57
C ILE A 127 -21.72 -25.93 11.00
N LYS A 128 -21.06 -25.20 11.90
CA LYS A 128 -20.91 -25.59 13.30
C LYS A 128 -22.19 -25.47 14.13
N ALA A 129 -23.10 -24.57 13.78
CA ALA A 129 -24.36 -24.37 14.49
C ALA A 129 -25.48 -25.36 14.08
N LYS A 130 -25.22 -26.21 13.08
CA LYS A 130 -26.18 -27.20 12.57
C LYS A 130 -25.84 -28.64 12.98
N ILE A 131 -24.86 -28.79 13.89
CA ILE A 131 -24.39 -30.03 14.53
C ILE A 131 -24.58 -29.83 16.03
#